data_AF-A0A7V5Y531-F1
#
_entry.id   AF-A0A7V5Y531-F1
#
_cell.length_a   1.000
_cell.length_b   1.000
_cell.length_c   1.000
_cell.angle_alpha   90.00
_cell.angle_beta   90.00
_cell.angle_gamma   90.00
#
_symmetry.space_group_name_H-M   'P 1'
#
loop_
_entity.id
_entity.type
_entity.pdbx_description
1 polymer ?
#
loop_
_entity_poly.entity_id
_entity_poly.type
_entity_poly.pdbx_seq_one_letter_code
_entity_poly.pdbx_strand_id
1 'polypeptide(L)' 'MTYRGTVRGSIIELDEPVKLPDGTRVQVQIAPEESPRRNSPRAWLQLVGTLTDEEADDMLRFVQEECRRIEPEPWTNKR' A
#
# COMPACT_ATOMS: atom_id res chain seq x y z
N MET A 1 -3.58 1.16 -33.20
CA MET A 1 -3.15 -0.22 -32.93
C MET A 1 -2.65 -0.29 -31.50
N THR A 2 -2.88 -1.40 -30.82
CA THR A 2 -2.42 -1.61 -29.45
C THR A 2 -1.33 -2.67 -29.47
N TYR A 3 -0.16 -2.34 -28.96
CA TYR A 3 0.96 -3.27 -28.83
C TYR A 3 1.07 -3.72 -27.38
N ARG A 4 1.31 -5.00 -27.17
CA ARG A 4 1.56 -5.55 -25.83
C ARG A 4 3.05 -5.55 -25.54
N GLY A 5 3.37 -5.37 -24.27
CA GLY A 5 4.73 -5.30 -23.81
C GLY A 5 4.78 -5.23 -22.29
N THR A 6 5.99 -5.39 -21.77
CA THR A 6 6.27 -5.33 -20.35
C THR A 6 7.18 -4.13 -20.06
N VAL A 7 6.89 -3.41 -18.98
CA VAL A 7 7.78 -2.35 -18.50
C VAL A 7 8.89 -2.99 -17.67
N ARG A 8 10.15 -2.78 -18.07
CA ARG A 8 11.34 -3.18 -17.30
C ARG A 8 12.13 -1.93 -16.94
N GLY A 9 12.01 -1.49 -15.69
CA GLY A 9 12.59 -0.23 -15.24
C GLY A 9 12.00 0.95 -15.99
N SER A 10 12.83 1.65 -16.77
CA SER A 10 12.45 2.81 -17.59
C SER A 10 12.20 2.49 -19.07
N ILE A 11 12.25 1.21 -19.46
CA ILE A 11 12.13 0.76 -20.86
C ILE A 11 10.83 -0.04 -21.04
N ILE A 12 10.10 0.26 -22.12
CA ILE A 12 8.95 -0.53 -22.57
C ILE A 12 9.45 -1.56 -23.58
N GLU A 13 9.46 -2.83 -23.20
CA GLU A 13 9.80 -3.94 -24.09
C GLU A 13 8.52 -4.47 -24.73
N LEU A 14 8.41 -4.43 -26.05
CA LEU A 14 7.27 -5.00 -26.77
C LEU A 14 7.43 -6.52 -26.86
N ASP A 15 6.34 -7.26 -26.66
CA ASP A 15 6.35 -8.73 -26.71
C ASP A 15 6.65 -9.23 -28.14
N GLU A 16 6.23 -8.47 -29.14
CA GLU A 16 6.46 -8.74 -30.54
C GLU A 16 7.20 -7.56 -31.21
N PRO A 17 8.19 -7.83 -32.07
CA PRO A 17 8.93 -6.79 -32.77
C PRO A 17 8.02 -6.08 -33.79
N VAL A 18 7.80 -4.79 -33.58
CA VAL A 18 7.01 -3.94 -34.47
C VAL A 18 7.93 -3.21 -35.43
N LYS A 19 7.68 -3.34 -36.73
CA LYS A 19 8.39 -2.59 -37.77
C LYS A 19 7.83 -1.18 -37.89
N LEU A 20 8.24 -0.31 -36.97
CA LEU A 20 7.97 1.13 -37.08
C LEU A 20 9.09 1.78 -37.92
N PRO A 21 8.76 2.63 -38.91
CA PRO A 21 9.77 3.39 -39.65
C PRO A 21 10.60 4.29 -38.72
N ASP A 22 11.86 4.51 -39.08
CA ASP A 22 12.70 5.48 -38.36
C ASP A 22 12.07 6.88 -38.38
N GLY A 23 12.14 7.58 -37.24
CA GLY A 23 11.51 8.88 -37.04
C GLY A 23 10.02 8.83 -36.65
N THR A 24 9.45 7.63 -36.44
CA THR A 24 8.07 7.49 -35.97
C THR A 24 7.91 8.04 -34.55
N ARG A 25 6.99 9.00 -34.36
CA ARG A 25 6.63 9.53 -33.04
C ARG A 25 5.57 8.64 -32.40
N VAL A 26 5.83 8.17 -31.20
CA VAL A 26 4.92 7.30 -30.44
C VAL A 26 4.35 8.06 -29.25
N GLN A 27 3.04 7.93 -29.03
CA GLN A 27 2.38 8.39 -27.82
C GLN A 27 2.12 7.19 -26.91
N VAL A 28 2.61 7.27 -25.67
CA VAL A 28 2.35 6.25 -24.65
C VAL A 28 1.32 6.80 -23.68
N GLN A 29 0.25 6.04 -23.45
CA GLN A 29 -0.76 6.37 -22.44
C GLN A 29 -0.60 5.40 -21.28
N ILE A 30 -0.18 5.93 -20.13
CA ILE A 30 -0.06 5.16 -18.88
C ILE A 30 -1.31 5.46 -18.06
N ALA A 31 -2.13 4.44 -17.83
CA ALA A 31 -3.22 4.56 -16.86
C ALA A 31 -2.59 4.59 -15.46
N PRO A 32 -2.90 5.60 -14.62
CA PRO A 32 -2.43 5.61 -13.25
C PRO A 32 -2.98 4.39 -12.51
N GLU A 33 -2.19 3.86 -11.58
CA GLU A 33 -2.66 2.77 -10.73
C GLU A 33 -3.92 3.25 -9.98
N GLU A 34 -5.00 2.48 -10.09
CA GLU A 34 -6.25 2.84 -9.42
C GLU A 34 -6.04 2.80 -7.91
N SER A 35 -6.02 3.97 -7.29
CA SER A 35 -6.13 4.07 -5.84
C SER A 35 -7.40 3.34 -5.40
N PRO A 36 -7.32 2.46 -4.39
CA PRO A 36 -8.51 1.73 -3.95
C PRO A 36 -9.59 2.73 -3.52
N ARG A 37 -10.84 2.42 -3.87
CA ARG A 37 -11.98 3.26 -3.50
C ARG A 37 -12.00 3.46 -1.98
N ARG A 38 -12.32 4.69 -1.56
CA ARG A 38 -12.47 5.05 -0.14
C ARG A 38 -13.37 4.03 0.55
N ASN A 39 -12.93 3.50 1.70
CA ASN A 39 -13.60 2.47 2.50
C ASN A 39 -13.78 1.09 1.85
N SER A 40 -13.11 0.80 0.73
CA SER A 40 -13.09 -0.57 0.20
C SER A 40 -12.28 -1.50 1.12
N PRO A 41 -12.59 -2.81 1.15
CA PRO A 41 -11.77 -3.78 1.88
C PRO A 41 -10.28 -3.71 1.51
N ARG A 42 -9.96 -3.45 0.23
CA ARG A 42 -8.58 -3.25 -0.24
C ARG A 42 -7.93 -2.00 0.36
N ALA A 43 -8.67 -0.90 0.52
CA ALA A 43 -8.17 0.30 1.19
C ALA A 43 -7.90 0.04 2.68
N TRP A 44 -8.77 -0.71 3.36
CA TRP A 44 -8.54 -1.11 4.75
C TRP A 44 -7.34 -2.03 4.91
N LEU A 45 -7.18 -3.02 4.04
CA LEU A 45 -6.04 -3.93 4.08
C LEU A 45 -4.71 -3.21 3.81
N GLN A 46 -4.70 -2.15 3.01
CA GLN A 46 -3.51 -1.31 2.84
C GLN A 46 -3.17 -0.47 4.08
N LEU A 47 -4.12 -0.23 4.98
CA LEU A 47 -3.89 0.42 6.28
C LEU A 47 -3.47 -0.59 7.36
N VAL A 48 -3.77 -1.88 7.17
CA VAL A 48 -3.38 -2.95 8.09
C VAL A 48 -1.91 -3.29 7.85
N GLY A 49 -1.04 -2.86 8.77
CA GLY A 49 0.40 -3.15 8.73
C GLY A 49 1.29 -1.96 8.35
N THR A 50 0.79 -0.73 8.43
CA THR A 50 1.56 0.49 8.09
C THR A 50 2.27 1.14 9.26
N LEU A 51 2.30 0.52 10.44
CA LEU A 51 3.12 1.06 11.51
C LEU A 51 4.58 0.93 11.07
N THR A 52 5.27 2.05 11.02
CA THR A 52 6.72 2.05 11.02
C THR A 52 7.22 1.41 12.31
N ASP A 53 8.44 0.87 12.31
CA ASP A 53 9.02 0.26 13.52
C ASP A 53 9.03 1.25 14.70
N GLU A 54 9.25 2.53 14.42
CA GLU A 54 9.22 3.62 15.41
C GLU A 54 7.81 3.82 16.01
N GLU A 55 6.76 3.86 15.17
CA GLU A 55 5.39 3.98 15.65
C GLU A 55 4.94 2.74 16.43
N ALA A 56 5.42 1.55 16.07
CA ALA A 56 5.17 0.32 16.81
C ALA A 56 5.83 0.35 18.19
N ASP A 57 7.07 0.80 18.28
CA ASP A 57 7.81 0.94 19.54
C ASP A 57 7.18 1.99 20.47
N ASP A 58 6.71 3.11 19.92
CA ASP A 58 5.99 4.15 20.66
C ASP A 58 4.67 3.64 21.23
N MET A 59 3.91 2.87 20.44
CA MET A 59 2.68 2.22 20.93
C MET A 59 2.97 1.18 22.02
N LEU A 60 4.03 0.38 21.87
CA LEU A 60 4.44 -0.60 22.87
C LEU A 60 4.85 0.07 24.19
N ARG A 61 5.61 1.17 24.11
CA ARG A 61 6.00 1.97 25.28
C ARG A 61 4.77 2.52 25.99
N PHE A 62 3.85 3.14 25.25
CA PHE A 62 2.59 3.66 25.79
C PHE A 62 1.77 2.56 26.49
N VAL A 63 1.61 1.38 25.87
CA VAL A 63 0.87 0.27 26.48
C VAL A 63 1.55 -0.23 27.76
N GLN A 64 2.88 -0.26 27.81
CA GLN A 64 3.63 -0.68 28.99
C GLN A 64 3.57 0.33 30.14
N GLU A 65 3.61 1.62 29.82
CA GLU A 65 3.60 2.70 30.82
C GLU A 65 2.18 2.99 31.33
N GLU A 66 1.21 3.02 30.43
CA GLU A 66 -0.15 3.50 30.73
C GLU A 66 -1.18 2.38 30.86
N CYS A 67 -1.09 1.31 30.05
CA CYS A 67 -2.11 0.24 30.05
C CYS A 67 -1.79 -0.94 30.96
N ARG A 68 -0.51 -1.19 31.31
CA ARG A 68 -0.11 -2.22 32.28
C ARG A 68 -0.34 -1.85 33.74
N ARG A 69 -1.02 -0.73 34.01
CA ARG A 69 -1.72 -0.49 35.28
C ARG A 69 -3.03 -1.27 35.29
N ILE A 70 -2.93 -2.60 35.22
CA ILE A 70 -4.05 -3.46 35.62
C ILE A 70 -4.24 -3.16 37.11
N GLU A 71 -5.31 -2.45 37.47
CA GLU A 71 -5.73 -2.32 38.85
C GLU A 71 -5.87 -3.74 39.42
N PRO A 72 -5.09 -4.10 40.45
CA PRO A 72 -5.15 -5.45 41.02
C PRO A 72 -6.44 -5.68 41.83
N GLU A 73 -7.28 -4.65 42.02
CA GLU A 73 -8.57 -4.83 42.68
C GLU A 73 -9.61 -5.41 41.69
N PRO A 74 -10.19 -6.58 41.99
CA PRO A 74 -11.34 -7.06 41.24
C PRO A 74 -12.47 -6.05 41.42
N TRP A 75 -13.07 -5.63 40.29
CA TRP A 75 -14.24 -4.76 40.28
C TRP A 75 -15.32 -5.37 41.18
N THR A 76 -15.44 -4.88 42.42
CA THR A 76 -16.47 -5.32 43.36
C THR A 76 -17.76 -4.64 42.95
N ASN A 77 -18.52 -5.35 42.12
CA ASN A 77 -19.86 -4.97 41.72
C ASN A 77 -20.78 -5.01 42.95
N LYS A 78 -20.86 -3.89 43.69
CA LYS A 78 -21.87 -3.71 44.75
C LYS A 78 -23.20 -3.39 44.07
N ARG A 79 -24.06 -4.41 44.02
CA ARG A 79 -25.51 -4.23 43.89
C ARG A 79 -26.07 -3.48 45.09
#